data_AF-R5V979-F1
#
_entry.id   AF-R5V979-F1
#
_cell.length_a   1.000
_cell.length_b   1.000
_cell.length_c   1.000
_cell.angle_alpha   90.00
_cell.angle_beta   90.00
_cell.angle_gamma   90.00
#
_symmetry.space_group_name_H-M   'P 1'
#
loop_
_entity.id
_entity.type
_entity.pdbx_description
1 polymer ?
#
loop_
_entity_poly.entity_id
_entity_poly.type
_entity_poly.pdbx_seq_one_letter_code
_entity_poly.pdbx_strand_id
1 'polypeptide(L)' 'MTDKDRMDVVDDCYASMRRYRNLVNYYTNRNIAVSFLRARKKNDLDRVLKLYGNDTSKYW' A
#
# COMPACT_ATOMS: atom_id res chain seq x y z
N MET A 1 9.76 10.98 32.52
CA MET A 1 9.08 11.27 31.25
C MET A 1 8.97 12.77 31.13
N THR A 2 9.98 13.36 30.48
CA THR A 2 10.02 14.76 30.11
C THR A 2 9.20 15.00 28.84
N ASP A 3 8.94 16.25 28.51
CA ASP A 3 8.26 16.60 27.26
C ASP A 3 9.06 16.14 26.03
N LYS A 4 10.40 16.19 26.12
CA LYS A 4 11.29 15.61 25.12
C LYS A 4 11.06 14.11 24.95
N ASP A 5 11.04 13.34 26.04
CA ASP A 5 10.83 11.88 25.96
C ASP A 5 9.48 11.54 25.30
N ARG A 6 8.46 12.40 25.46
CA ARG A 6 7.16 12.23 24.81
C ARG A 6 7.22 12.53 23.31
N MET A 7 7.90 13.60 22.92
CA MET A 7 8.08 13.96 21.52
C MET A 7 8.92 12.92 20.76
N ASP A 8 9.98 12.40 21.38
CA ASP A 8 10.83 11.37 20.78
C ASP A 8 10.01 10.09 20.47
N VAL A 9 9.09 9.68 21.37
CA VAL A 9 8.17 8.56 21.13
C VAL A 9 7.21 8.82 19.97
N VAL A 10 6.67 10.04 19.87
CA VAL A 10 5.77 10.42 18.76
C VAL A 10 6.50 10.36 17.42
N ASP A 11 7.72 10.87 17.36
CA ASP A 11 8.55 10.86 16.16
C ASP A 11 8.90 9.43 15.71
N ASP A 12 9.27 8.57 16.65
CA ASP A 12 9.57 7.15 16.38
C ASP A 12 8.34 6.40 15.85
N CYS A 13 7.17 6.63 16.46
CA CYS A 13 5.90 6.08 15.98
C CYS A 13 5.60 6.58 14.57
N TYR A 14 5.74 7.87 14.30
CA TYR A 14 5.51 8.44 12.99
C TYR A 14 6.44 7.87 11.92
N ALA A 15 7.75 7.80 12.22
CA ALA A 15 8.75 7.25 11.32
C ALA A 15 8.46 5.77 10.98
N SER A 16 8.10 4.98 12.00
CA SER A 16 7.73 3.57 11.85
C SER A 16 6.48 3.41 10.98
N MET A 17 5.43 4.17 11.27
CA MET A 17 4.17 4.12 10.50
C MET A 17 4.37 4.57 9.05
N ARG A 18 5.17 5.61 8.82
CA ARG A 18 5.53 6.06 7.48
C ARG A 18 6.27 4.98 6.70
N ARG A 19 7.21 4.30 7.33
CA ARG A 19 7.94 3.17 6.72
C ARG A 19 7.00 2.02 6.37
N TYR A 20 6.11 1.62 7.28
CA TYR A 20 5.13 0.57 7.00
C TYR A 20 4.19 0.94 5.87
N ARG A 21 3.66 2.17 5.86
CA ARG A 21 2.82 2.68 4.77
C ARG A 21 3.53 2.59 3.43
N ASN A 22 4.79 3.02 3.37
CA ASN A 22 5.58 2.98 2.14
C ASN A 22 5.81 1.55 1.65
N LEU A 23 6.11 0.61 2.55
CA LEU A 23 6.30 -0.81 2.20
C LEU A 23 5.00 -1.43 1.68
N VAL A 24 3.89 -1.23 2.38
CA VAL A 24 2.57 -1.74 1.97
C VAL A 24 2.20 -1.19 0.60
N ASN A 25 2.36 0.11 0.37
CA ASN A 25 2.07 0.72 -0.91
C ASN A 25 2.95 0.14 -2.04
N TYR A 26 4.25 0.01 -1.80
CA TYR A 26 5.19 -0.56 -2.78
C TYR A 26 4.80 -2.00 -3.18
N TYR A 27 4.62 -2.89 -2.20
CA TYR A 27 4.30 -4.29 -2.48
C TYR A 27 2.90 -4.47 -3.07
N THR A 28 1.92 -3.67 -2.62
CA THR A 28 0.57 -3.68 -3.19
C THR A 28 0.60 -3.31 -4.67
N ASN A 29 1.20 -2.17 -5.01
CA ASN A 29 1.29 -1.72 -6.41
C ASN A 29 2.07 -2.70 -7.28
N ARG A 30 3.19 -3.23 -6.79
CA ARG A 30 3.99 -4.23 -7.52
C ARG A 30 3.17 -5.50 -7.79
N ASN A 31 2.42 -5.99 -6.81
CA ASN A 31 1.61 -7.20 -6.95
C ASN A 31 0.44 -6.99 -7.90
N ILE A 32 -0.24 -5.83 -7.81
CA ILE A 32 -1.31 -5.44 -8.74
C ILE A 32 -0.76 -5.38 -10.18
N ALA A 33 0.38 -4.73 -10.39
CA ALA A 33 1.01 -4.65 -11.71
C ALA A 33 1.32 -6.04 -12.30
N VAL A 34 1.90 -6.94 -11.50
CA VAL A 34 2.17 -8.33 -11.93
C VAL A 34 0.87 -9.10 -12.20
N SER A 35 -0.16 -8.90 -11.38
CA SER A 35 -1.49 -9.49 -11.57
C SER A 35 -2.09 -9.08 -12.91
N PHE A 36 -2.03 -7.80 -13.27
CA PHE A 36 -2.47 -7.31 -14.57
C PHE A 36 -1.71 -7.92 -15.75
N LEU A 37 -0.37 -8.03 -15.65
CA LEU A 37 0.44 -8.67 -16.69
C LEU A 37 0.05 -10.14 -16.92
N ARG A 38 -0.21 -10.88 -15.83
CA ARG A 38 -0.66 -12.28 -15.87
C ARG A 38 -2.08 -12.42 -16.42
N ALA A 39 -2.99 -11.54 -16.01
CA ALA A 39 -4.37 -11.52 -16.47
C ALA A 39 -4.45 -11.27 -17.98
N ARG A 40 -3.65 -10.34 -18.49
CA ARG A 40 -3.52 -10.07 -19.93
C ARG A 40 -3.05 -11.31 -20.70
N LYS A 41 -2.08 -12.05 -20.18
CA LYS A 41 -1.60 -13.30 -20.80
C LYS A 41 -2.68 -14.40 -20.82
N LYS A 42 -3.59 -14.41 -19.85
CA LYS A 42 -4.67 -15.41 -19.71
C LYS A 42 -6.02 -14.97 -20.29
N ASN A 43 -6.09 -13.78 -20.91
CA ASN A 43 -7.33 -13.15 -21.38
C ASN A 43 -8.40 -12.97 -20.28
N ASP A 44 -7.97 -12.69 -19.04
CA ASP A 44 -8.82 -12.62 -17.83
C ASP A 44 -8.75 -11.23 -17.16
N LEU A 45 -8.54 -10.20 -17.99
CA LEU A 45 -8.28 -8.84 -17.51
C LEU A 45 -9.50 -8.22 -16.81
N ASP A 46 -10.71 -8.45 -17.34
CA ASP A 46 -11.96 -7.89 -16.83
C ASP A 46 -12.27 -8.37 -15.39
N ARG A 47 -12.02 -9.65 -15.11
CA ARG A 47 -12.16 -10.22 -13.75
C ARG A 47 -11.20 -9.58 -12.77
N VAL A 48 -9.95 -9.35 -13.18
CA VAL A 48 -8.91 -8.77 -12.32
C VAL A 48 -9.14 -7.28 -12.08
N LEU A 49 -9.62 -6.54 -13.08
CA LEU A 49 -10.02 -5.14 -12.91
C LEU A 49 -11.17 -4.98 -11.90
N LYS A 50 -12.13 -5.91 -11.89
CA LYS A 50 -13.22 -5.94 -10.91
C LYS A 50 -12.73 -6.14 -9.47
N LEU A 51 -11.67 -6.92 -9.26
CA LEU A 51 -11.10 -7.15 -7.92
C LEU A 51 -10.43 -5.90 -7.34
N TYR A 52 -9.87 -5.04 -8.19
CA TYR A 52 -9.20 -3.81 -7.77
C TYR A 52 -10.03 -2.54 -8.07
N GLY A 53 -11.34 -2.71 -8.28
CA GLY A 53 -12.27 -1.74 -8.86
C GLY A 53 -12.63 -0.51 -7.99
N ASN A 54 -13.01 0.54 -8.73
CA ASN A 54 -13.30 1.96 -8.45
C ASN A 54 -12.24 2.83 -7.73
N ASP A 55 -11.84 3.89 -8.45
CA ASP A 55 -10.79 4.86 -8.11
C ASP A 55 -11.00 5.62 -6.79
N THR A 56 -12.20 5.60 -6.23
CA THR A 56 -12.56 6.31 -5.00
C THR A 56 -12.14 5.62 -3.70
N SER A 57 -11.71 4.35 -3.74
CA SER A 57 -11.43 3.54 -2.54
C SER A 57 -9.97 3.11 -2.39
N LYS A 58 -9.06 3.62 -3.22
CA LYS A 58 -7.64 3.23 -3.19
C LYS A 58 -6.92 3.91 -2.03
N TYR A 59 -6.99 3.30 -0.85
CA TYR A 59 -6.17 3.67 0.32
C TYR A 59 -4.83 2.90 0.36
N TRP A 60 -4.30 2.53 -0.81
CA TRP A 60 -2.91 2.11 -0.96
C TRP A 60 -2.04 3.27 -1.42
#